data_AF-A0A377C0R6-F1
#
_entry.id   AF-A0A377C0R6-F1
#
_cell.length_a   1.000
_cell.length_b   1.000
_cell.length_c   1.000
_cell.angle_alpha   90.00
_cell.angle_beta   90.00
_cell.angle_gamma   90.00
#
_symmetry.space_group_name_H-M   'P 1'
#
loop_
_entity.id
_entity.type
_entity.pdbx_description
1 polymer ?
#
loop_
_entity_poly.entity_id
_entity_poly.type
_entity_poly.pdbx_seq_one_letter_code
_entity_poly.pdbx_strand_id
1 'polypeptide(L)' 'MNHSETITIECTINGMPFQLHAAPGTPLSELLREQGLLSVKTRVLRG' A
#
# COMPACT_ATOMS: atom_id res chain seq x y z
N MET A 1 25.43 -3.54 -6.64
CA MET A 1 25.08 -2.18 -7.11
C MET A 1 23.59 -2.03 -6.87
N ASN A 2 23.21 -1.17 -5.93
CA ASN A 2 21.86 -1.06 -5.37
C ASN A 2 21.01 -0.16 -6.28
N HIS A 3 20.42 -0.75 -7.32
CA HIS A 3 19.40 -0.07 -8.10
C HIS A 3 18.09 -0.27 -7.37
N SER A 4 17.69 0.71 -6.57
CA SER A 4 16.31 0.82 -6.07
C SER A 4 15.41 1.13 -7.26
N GLU A 5 15.18 0.12 -8.11
CA GLU A 5 14.23 0.23 -9.21
C GLU A 5 12.86 0.46 -8.58
N THR A 6 12.32 1.66 -8.76
CA THR A 6 10.97 1.99 -8.34
C THR A 6 10.04 1.86 -9.54
N ILE A 7 8.94 1.14 -9.37
CA ILE A 7 7.88 1.08 -10.36
C ILE A 7 6.79 2.11 -10.04
N THR A 8 6.14 2.62 -11.09
CA THR A 8 4.92 3.41 -10.96
C THR A 8 3.71 2.51 -11.13
N ILE A 9 2.79 2.55 -10.17
CA ILE A 9 1.55 1.78 -10.17
C ILE A 9 0.39 2.77 -10.28
N GLU A 10 -0.34 2.73 -11.39
CA GLU A 10 -1.59 3.44 -11.56
C GLU A 10 -2.75 2.48 -11.29
N CYS A 11 -3.61 2.81 -10.33
CA CYS A 11 -4.74 1.97 -9.95
C CYS A 11 -5.91 2.78 -9.40
N THR A 12 -7.06 2.14 -9.30
CA THR A 12 -8.25 2.71 -8.68
C THR A 12 -8.59 1.92 -7.42
N ILE A 13 -8.60 2.59 -6.26
CA ILE A 13 -8.96 1.99 -4.98
C ILE A 13 -10.25 2.65 -4.48
N ASN A 14 -11.29 1.85 -4.23
CA ASN A 14 -12.60 2.33 -3.79
C ASN A 14 -13.19 3.42 -4.71
N GLY A 15 -12.96 3.32 -6.02
CA GLY A 15 -13.43 4.31 -7.01
C GLY A 15 -12.58 5.57 -7.11
N MET A 16 -11.52 5.73 -6.30
CA MET A 16 -10.60 6.85 -6.36
C MET A 16 -9.29 6.44 -7.08
N PRO A 17 -8.79 7.24 -8.03
CA PRO A 17 -7.53 6.95 -8.72
C PRO A 17 -6.32 7.25 -7.82
N PHE A 18 -5.29 6.42 -7.93
CA PHE A 18 -4.00 6.55 -7.24
C PHE A 18 -2.85 6.29 -8.20
N GLN A 19 -1.76 7.02 -8.01
CA GLN A 19 -0.46 6.77 -8.62
C GLN A 19 0.54 6.57 -7.49
N LEU A 20 1.11 5.36 -7.40
CA LEU A 20 1.98 4.95 -6.31
C LEU A 20 3.38 4.63 -6.84
N HIS A 21 4.40 4.83 -6.02
CA HIS A 21 5.77 4.39 -6.31
C HIS A 21 6.19 3.33 -5.30
N ALA A 22 6.72 2.22 -5.80
CA ALA A 22 7.10 1.10 -4.95
C ALA A 22 8.33 0.39 -5.51
N ALA A 23 9.15 -0.19 -4.64
CA ALA A 23 10.14 -1.16 -5.10
C ALA A 23 9.43 -2.48 -5.46
N PRO A 24 9.92 -3.25 -6.44
CA PRO A 24 9.50 -4.62 -6.62
C PRO A 24 9.60 -5.39 -5.30
N GLY A 25 8.50 -6.02 -4.90
CA GLY A 25 8.41 -6.76 -3.65
C GLY A 25 7.90 -5.95 -2.44
N THR A 26 7.68 -4.64 -2.55
CA THR A 26 6.99 -3.88 -1.50
C THR A 26 5.57 -4.44 -1.29
N PRO A 27 5.19 -4.81 -0.06
CA PRO A 27 3.85 -5.34 0.22
C PRO A 27 2.75 -4.31 -0.06
N LEU A 28 1.66 -4.75 -0.69
CA LEU A 28 0.51 -3.87 -0.95
C LEU A 28 -0.08 -3.29 0.34
N SER A 29 -0.07 -4.04 1.44
CA SER A 29 -0.53 -3.55 2.74
C SER A 29 0.29 -2.36 3.26
N GLU A 30 1.58 -2.29 2.92
CA GLU A 30 2.44 -1.16 3.29
C GLU A 30 2.06 0.07 2.46
N LEU A 31 1.94 -0.10 1.15
CA LEU A 31 1.48 0.95 0.23
C LEU A 31 0.11 1.51 0.64
N LEU A 32 -0.86 0.63 0.95
CA LEU A 32 -2.19 1.05 1.40
C LEU A 32 -2.15 1.78 2.75
N ARG A 33 -1.22 1.42 3.65
CA ARG A 33 -1.06 2.10 4.94
C ARG A 33 -0.52 3.51 4.75
N GLU A 34 0.45 3.69 3.87
CA GLU A 34 1.02 5.01 3.54
C GLU A 34 -0.04 5.95 2.95
N GLN A 35 -0.98 5.40 2.17
CA GLN A 35 -2.12 6.17 1.65
C GLN A 35 -3.27 6.36 2.67
N GLY A 36 -3.13 5.85 3.91
CA GLY A 36 -4.18 5.93 4.93
C GLY A 36 -5.41 5.07 4.63
N LEU A 37 -5.31 4.10 3.72
CA LEU A 37 -6.42 3.27 3.24
C LEU A 37 -6.65 2.00 4.08
N LEU A 38 -5.72 1.68 4.97
CA LEU A 38 -5.90 0.63 5.97
C LEU A 38 -6.54 1.21 7.23
N SER A 39 -7.85 0.99 7.39
CA SER A 39 -8.49 1.16 8.69
C SER A 39 -8.00 0.05 9.63
N VAL A 40 -7.34 0.40 10.74
CA VAL A 40 -7.05 -0.53 11.83
C VAL A 40 -8.37 -0.91 12.50
N LYS A 41 -9.08 -1.90 11.96
CA LYS A 41 -10.09 -2.59 12.74
C LYS A 41 -9.34 -3.46 13.75
N THR A 42 -8.99 -2.88 14.90
CA THR A 42 -8.46 -3.62 16.03
C THR A 42 -9.51 -4.66 16.41
N ARG A 43 -9.35 -5.88 15.92
CA ARG A 43 -10.10 -7.03 16.41
C ARG A 43 -9.46 -7.38 17.74
N VAL A 44 -9.84 -6.68 18.80
CA VAL A 44 -9.57 -7.15 20.16
C VAL A 44 -10.34 -8.46 20.28
N LEU A 45 -9.63 -9.59 20.16
CA LEU A 45 -10.14 -10.87 20.62
C LEU A 45 -10.25 -10.73 22.14
N ARG A 46 -11.43 -10.31 22.61
CA ARG A 46 -11.79 -10.49 24.01
C ARG A 46 -12.06 -11.99 24.19
N GLY A 47 -11.01 -12.70 24.61
CA GLY A 47 -11.14 -13.95 25.35
C GLY A 47 -11.45 -13.67 26.80
#